data_AF-A0A2M9YQU2-F1
#
_entry.id   AF-A0A2M9YQU2-F1
#
_cell.length_a   1.000
_cell.length_b   1.000
_cell.length_c   1.000
_cell.angle_alpha   90.00
_cell.angle_beta   90.00
_cell.angle_gamma   90.00
#
_symmetry.space_group_name_H-M   'P 1'
#
loop_
_entity.id
_entity.type
_entity.pdbx_description
1 polymer ?
#
loop_
_entity_poly.entity_id
_entity_poly.type
_entity_poly.pdbx_seq_one_letter_code
_entity_poly.pdbx_strand_id
1 'polypeptide(L)'
;MSKWYDSYELEFSLGALPRLKEKIKESIVWKKKKEKAPMRLRLEILILRLFLKKRILIRRLDWSKNELKSIFSEKVVLQNLLEERENQFILLEKENFELKRQLELLGFIESSGRN
;
A
#
# COMPACT_ATOMS: atom_id res chain seq x y z
N MET A 1 -26.26 5.33 -32.86
CA MET A 1 -25.41 5.00 -31.69
C MET A 1 -26.31 4.82 -30.48
N SER A 2 -26.51 3.56 -30.05
CA SER A 2 -27.34 3.25 -28.89
C SER A 2 -26.69 3.85 -27.64
N LYS A 3 -27.41 4.71 -26.91
CA LYS A 3 -26.94 5.25 -25.64
C LYS A 3 -26.95 4.07 -24.66
N TRP A 4 -25.79 3.74 -24.10
CA TRP A 4 -25.56 2.63 -23.16
C TRP A 4 -26.23 2.82 -21.78
N TYR A 5 -27.08 3.84 -21.64
CA TYR A 5 -27.81 4.15 -20.42
C TYR A 5 -29.19 4.69 -20.78
N ASP A 6 -30.22 4.25 -20.05
CA ASP A 6 -31.53 4.87 -20.10
C ASP A 6 -31.47 6.21 -19.34
N SER A 7 -31.76 7.30 -20.05
CA SER A 7 -31.79 8.64 -19.46
C SER A 7 -32.83 8.77 -18.36
N TYR A 8 -33.94 8.04 -18.42
CA TYR A 8 -35.01 8.10 -17.42
C TYR A 8 -34.60 7.39 -16.13
N GLU A 9 -33.99 6.20 -16.25
CA GLU A 9 -33.47 5.42 -15.13
C GLU A 9 -32.31 6.15 -14.43
N LEU A 10 -31.45 6.82 -15.22
CA LEU A 10 -30.38 7.67 -14.70
C LEU A 10 -30.94 8.89 -13.96
N GLU A 11 -31.96 9.56 -14.49
CA GLU A 11 -32.58 10.72 -13.84
C GLU A 11 -33.34 10.34 -12.55
N PHE A 12 -33.99 9.18 -12.53
CA PHE A 12 -34.63 8.63 -11.34
C PHE A 12 -33.61 8.29 -10.26
N SER A 13 -32.51 7.60 -10.64
CA SER A 13 -31.40 7.26 -9.74
C SER A 13 -30.66 8.49 -9.21
N LEU A 14 -30.48 9.52 -10.05
CA LEU A 14 -29.90 10.81 -9.66
C LEU A 14 -30.89 11.67 -8.85
N GLY A 15 -32.19 11.40 -8.93
CA GLY A 15 -33.23 12.00 -8.10
C GLY A 15 -33.02 11.72 -6.60
N ALA A 16 -32.41 10.58 -6.25
CA ALA A 16 -32.04 10.23 -4.88
C ALA A 16 -30.77 10.96 -4.36
N LEU A 17 -30.04 11.68 -5.22
CA LEU A 17 -28.78 12.35 -4.89
C LEU A 17 -28.77 13.82 -5.35
N PRO A 18 -29.46 14.73 -4.62
CA PRO A 18 -29.61 16.13 -4.99
C PRO A 18 -28.26 16.85 -5.25
N ARG A 19 -27.25 16.58 -4.41
CA ARG A 19 -25.90 17.14 -4.55
C ARG A 19 -25.20 16.71 -5.83
N LEU A 20 -25.43 15.47 -6.29
CA LEU A 20 -24.83 14.96 -7.52
C LEU A 20 -25.49 15.60 -8.74
N LYS A 21 -26.82 15.79 -8.70
CA LYS A 21 -27.59 16.49 -9.73
C LYS A 21 -27.15 17.95 -9.88
N GLU A 22 -26.90 18.65 -8.78
CA GLU A 22 -26.35 20.01 -8.78
C GLU A 22 -24.95 20.05 -9.42
N LYS A 23 -24.04 19.17 -8.99
CA LYS A 23 -22.70 19.08 -9.60
C LYS A 23 -22.74 18.76 -11.09
N ILE A 24 -23.66 17.90 -11.55
CA ILE A 24 -23.83 17.60 -12.97
C ILE A 24 -24.33 18.84 -13.71
N LYS A 25 -25.35 19.54 -13.20
CA LYS A 25 -25.84 20.79 -13.80
C LYS A 25 -24.74 21.85 -13.89
N GLU A 26 -23.97 22.04 -12.82
CA GLU A 26 -22.81 22.93 -12.81
C GLU A 26 -21.78 22.50 -13.88
N SER A 27 -21.48 21.20 -13.98
CA SER A 27 -20.53 20.69 -14.97
C SER A 27 -20.98 20.96 -16.41
N ILE A 28 -22.29 20.88 -16.69
CA ILE A 28 -22.89 21.18 -18.00
C ILE A 28 -22.77 22.68 -18.30
N VAL A 29 -23.08 23.53 -17.31
CA VAL A 29 -22.93 25.00 -17.45
C VAL A 29 -21.47 25.36 -17.69
N TRP A 30 -20.54 24.77 -16.94
CA TRP A 30 -19.10 24.96 -17.12
C TRP A 30 -18.62 24.47 -18.48
N LYS A 31 -19.13 23.35 -18.98
CA LYS A 31 -18.79 22.84 -20.32
C LYS A 31 -19.23 23.82 -21.41
N LYS A 32 -20.46 24.33 -21.34
CA LYS A 32 -20.96 25.36 -22.26
C LYS A 32 -20.16 26.66 -22.19
N LYS A 33 -19.81 27.12 -20.98
CA LYS A 33 -18.95 28.31 -20.79
C LYS A 33 -17.54 28.10 -21.34
N LYS A 34 -16.96 26.90 -21.14
CA LYS A 34 -15.63 26.53 -21.63
C LYS A 34 -15.60 26.51 -23.16
N GLU A 35 -16.62 25.97 -23.83
CA GLU A 35 -16.69 25.94 -25.30
C GLU A 35 -16.78 27.35 -25.91
N LYS A 36 -17.46 28.28 -25.22
CA LYS A 36 -17.51 29.70 -25.59
C LYS A 36 -16.22 30.48 -25.30
N ALA A 37 -15.28 29.92 -24.55
CA ALA A 37 -14.03 30.61 -24.25
C ALA A 37 -13.11 30.68 -25.48
N PRO A 38 -12.33 31.77 -25.65
CA PRO A 38 -11.37 31.88 -26.73
C PRO A 38 -10.40 30.69 -26.78
N MET A 39 -10.07 30.22 -27.98
CA MET A 39 -9.20 29.06 -28.20
C MET A 39 -7.87 29.19 -27.44
N ARG A 40 -7.26 30.39 -27.46
CA ARG A 40 -5.99 30.70 -26.75
C ARG A 40 -6.10 30.45 -25.25
N LEU A 41 -7.14 30.98 -24.60
CA LEU A 41 -7.42 30.78 -23.18
C LEU A 41 -7.64 29.31 -22.84
N ARG A 42 -8.35 28.56 -23.70
CA ARG A 42 -8.53 27.11 -23.50
C ARG A 42 -7.22 26.34 -23.55
N LEU A 43 -6.33 26.70 -24.49
CA LEU A 43 -5.00 26.09 -24.62
C LEU A 43 -4.11 26.44 -23.43
N GLU A 44 -4.10 27.69 -22.98
CA GLU A 44 -3.34 28.12 -21.81
C GLU A 44 -3.77 27.37 -20.54
N ILE A 45 -5.08 27.26 -20.30
CA ILE A 45 -5.62 26.47 -19.19
C ILE A 45 -5.21 24.99 -19.30
N LEU A 46 -5.22 24.42 -20.51
CA LEU A 46 -4.78 23.04 -20.73
C LEU A 46 -3.29 22.87 -20.38
N ILE A 47 -2.44 23.78 -20.85
CA ILE A 47 -1.00 23.78 -20.57
C ILE A 47 -0.75 23.88 -19.07
N LEU A 48 -1.40 24.82 -18.37
CA LEU A 48 -1.28 24.98 -16.92
C LEU A 48 -1.72 23.73 -16.15
N ARG A 49 -2.81 23.07 -16.58
CA ARG A 49 -3.26 21.79 -16.00
C ARG A 49 -2.25 20.68 -16.23
N LEU A 50 -1.63 20.61 -17.40
CA LEU A 50 -0.59 19.62 -17.70
C LEU A 50 0.65 19.85 -16.83
N PHE A 51 1.08 21.10 -16.64
CA PHE A 51 2.17 21.44 -15.72
C PHE A 51 1.86 21.03 -14.28
N LEU A 52 0.64 21.31 -13.80
CA LEU A 52 0.22 20.91 -12.47
C LEU A 52 0.23 19.38 -12.31
N LYS A 53 -0.32 18.65 -13.29
CA LYS A 53 -0.31 17.18 -13.30
C LYS A 53 1.13 16.64 -13.28
N LYS A 54 2.03 17.20 -14.08
CA LYS A 54 3.45 16.81 -14.09
C LYS A 54 4.08 17.00 -12.70
N ARG A 55 3.85 18.14 -12.04
CA ARG A 55 4.37 18.40 -10.68
C ARG A 55 3.84 17.40 -9.65
N ILE A 56 2.55 17.07 -9.70
CA ILE A 56 1.95 16.08 -8.81
C ILE A 56 2.57 14.69 -9.04
N LEU A 57 2.74 14.30 -10.30
CA LEU A 57 3.35 13.01 -10.65
C LEU A 57 4.79 12.91 -10.16
N ILE A 58 5.59 13.97 -10.32
CA ILE A 58 6.98 14.01 -9.81
C ILE A 58 6.99 13.82 -8.29
N ARG A 59 6.16 14.57 -7.55
CA ARG A 59 6.08 14.43 -6.09
C ARG A 59 5.69 13.02 -5.65
N ARG A 60 4.74 12.40 -6.36
CA ARG A 60 4.34 11.01 -6.09
C ARG A 60 5.48 10.03 -6.34
N LEU A 61 6.21 10.20 -7.45
CA LEU A 61 7.36 9.38 -7.76
C LEU A 61 8.44 9.49 -6.69
N ASP A 62 8.76 10.71 -6.25
CA ASP A 62 9.76 10.95 -5.20
C ASP A 62 9.32 10.35 -3.87
N TRP A 63 8.05 10.52 -3.50
CA TRP A 63 7.48 9.89 -2.32
C TRP A 63 7.59 8.36 -2.39
N SER A 64 7.15 7.73 -3.48
CA SER A 64 7.25 6.28 -3.66
C SER A 64 8.69 5.77 -3.65
N LYS A 65 9.65 6.52 -4.18
CA LYS A 65 11.08 6.17 -4.11
C LYS A 65 11.59 6.18 -2.68
N ASN A 66 11.20 7.16 -1.88
CA ASN A 66 11.60 7.24 -0.48
C ASN A 66 10.95 6.14 0.36
N GLU A 67 9.68 5.86 0.11
CA GLU A 67 8.95 4.76 0.75
C GLU A 67 9.63 3.41 0.47
N LEU A 68 9.96 3.15 -0.80
CA LEU A 68 10.69 1.94 -1.19
C LEU A 68 12.04 1.83 -0.50
N LYS A 69 12.82 2.93 -0.42
CA LYS A 69 14.09 2.93 0.31
C LYS A 69 13.90 2.54 1.77
N SER A 70 12.88 3.09 2.43
CA SER A 70 12.54 2.76 3.82
C SER A 70 12.21 1.28 3.99
N ILE A 71 11.34 0.74 3.13
CA ILE A 71 10.95 -0.67 3.14
C ILE A 71 12.17 -1.57 2.90
N PHE A 72 13.06 -1.22 1.97
CA PHE A 72 14.28 -1.97 1.73
C PHE A 72 15.24 -1.94 2.92
N SER A 73 15.41 -0.79 3.58
CA SER A 73 16.24 -0.72 4.79
C SER A 73 15.68 -1.57 5.92
N GLU A 74 14.35 -1.52 6.14
CA GLU A 74 13.69 -2.33 7.15
C GLU A 74 13.80 -3.82 6.84
N LYS A 75 13.63 -4.21 5.57
CA LYS A 75 13.83 -5.60 5.13
C LYS A 75 15.23 -6.11 5.48
N VAL A 76 16.28 -5.33 5.22
CA VAL A 76 17.66 -5.72 5.53
C VAL A 76 17.84 -5.92 7.04
N VAL A 77 17.32 -5.01 7.85
CA VAL A 77 17.37 -5.14 9.32
C VAL A 77 16.66 -6.42 9.78
N LEU A 78 15.46 -6.69 9.26
CA LEU A 78 14.70 -7.89 9.59
C LEU A 78 15.40 -9.18 9.14
N GLN A 79 16.09 -9.17 7.99
CA GLN A 79 16.88 -10.31 7.53
C GLN A 79 18.04 -10.60 8.49
N ASN A 80 18.76 -9.58 8.92
CA ASN A 80 19.86 -9.75 9.89
C ASN A 80 19.34 -10.27 11.23
N LEU A 81 18.24 -9.70 11.73
CA LEU A 81 17.61 -10.17 12.97
C LEU A 81 17.14 -11.63 12.87
N LEU A 82 16.63 -12.04 11.72
CA LEU A 82 16.24 -13.43 11.50
C LEU A 82 17.46 -14.36 11.59
N GLU A 83 18.55 -14.01 10.91
CA GLU A 83 19.79 -14.78 10.94
C GLU A 83 20.38 -14.88 12.36
N GLU A 84 20.38 -13.79 13.12
CA GLU A 84 20.78 -13.80 14.53
C GLU A 84 19.93 -14.75 15.37
N ARG A 85 18.60 -14.75 15.16
CA ARG A 85 17.67 -15.62 15.89
C ARG A 85 17.81 -17.09 15.51
N GLU A 86 18.04 -17.39 14.24
CA GLU A 86 18.31 -18.75 13.78
C GLU A 86 19.60 -19.30 14.41
N ASN A 87 20.66 -18.48 14.45
CA ASN A 87 21.91 -18.85 15.12
C ASN A 87 21.71 -19.10 16.62
N GLN A 88 20.96 -18.24 17.31
CA GLN A 88 20.62 -18.44 18.74
C GLN A 88 19.82 -19.73 18.96
N PHE A 89 18.86 -20.02 18.07
CA PHE A 89 18.05 -21.21 18.15
C PHE A 89 18.90 -22.48 18.05
N ILE A 90 19.81 -22.53 17.06
CA ILE A 90 20.73 -23.66 16.88
C ILE A 90 21.62 -23.88 18.11
N LEU A 91 22.10 -22.80 18.74
CA LEU A 91 22.90 -22.89 19.96
C LEU A 91 22.08 -23.47 21.12
N LEU A 92 20.88 -22.97 21.34
CA LEU A 92 19.98 -23.45 22.39
C LEU A 92 19.54 -24.90 22.17
N GLU A 93 19.36 -25.34 20.92
CA GLU A 93 19.06 -26.74 20.63
C GLU A 93 20.23 -27.65 21.01
N LYS A 94 21.47 -27.25 20.70
CA LYS A 94 22.68 -28.00 21.09
C LYS A 94 22.83 -28.07 22.59
N GLU A 95 22.69 -26.95 23.30
CA GLU A 95 22.75 -26.91 24.76
C GLU A 95 21.67 -27.79 25.40
N ASN A 96 20.43 -27.70 24.91
CA ASN A 96 19.35 -28.57 25.40
C ASN A 96 19.63 -30.04 25.15
N PHE A 97 20.21 -30.39 24.00
CA PHE A 97 20.58 -31.77 23.69
C PHE A 97 21.66 -32.28 24.67
N GLU A 98 22.70 -31.49 24.92
CA GLU A 98 23.77 -31.83 25.86
C GLU A 98 23.24 -31.98 27.29
N LEU A 99 22.39 -31.06 27.75
CA LEU A 99 21.78 -31.13 29.07
C LEU A 99 20.88 -32.36 29.22
N LYS A 100 20.06 -32.70 28.21
CA LYS A 100 19.25 -33.93 28.23
C LYS A 100 20.13 -35.17 28.35
N ARG A 101 21.22 -35.24 27.59
CA ARG A 101 22.18 -36.35 27.66
C ARG A 101 22.84 -36.46 29.03
N GLN A 102 23.21 -35.34 29.65
CA GLN A 102 23.77 -35.33 31.00
C GLN A 102 22.76 -35.81 32.05
N LEU A 103 21.50 -35.37 31.94
CA LEU A 103 20.43 -35.83 32.84
C LEU A 103 20.18 -37.33 32.72
N GLU A 104 20.18 -37.87 31.50
CA GLU A 104 20.06 -39.32 31.27
C GLU A 104 21.21 -40.11 31.92
N LEU A 105 22.45 -39.61 31.78
CA LEU A 105 23.63 -40.24 32.39
C LEU A 105 23.56 -40.20 33.93
N LEU A 106 23.16 -39.07 34.52
CA LEU A 106 23.00 -38.93 35.97
C LEU A 106 21.89 -39.84 36.52
N GLY A 107 20.74 -39.91 35.83
CA GLY A 107 19.66 -40.84 36.18
C GLY A 107 20.10 -42.30 36.13
N PHE A 108 20.97 -42.66 35.17
CA PHE A 108 21.54 -44.00 35.08
C PHE A 108 22.48 -44.32 36.25
N ILE A 109 23.32 -43.36 36.66
CA ILE A 109 24.23 -43.49 37.80
C ILE A 109 23.46 -43.64 39.12
N GLU A 110 22.42 -42.83 39.34
CA GLU A 110 21.58 -42.94 40.54
C GLU A 110 20.83 -44.27 40.63
N SER A 111 20.43 -44.84 39.49
CA SER A 111 19.77 -46.15 39.44
C SER A 111 20.73 -47.32 39.68
N SER A 112 22.02 -47.15 39.34
CA SER A 112 23.06 -48.17 39.52
C SER A 112 23.73 -48.13 40.91
N GLY A 113 23.73 -46.97 41.59
CA GLY A 113 24.28 -46.80 42.95
C GLY A 113 23.34 -47.19 44.10
N ARG A 114 22.10 -47.59 43.81
CA ARG A 114 21.10 -48.03 44.80
C ARG A 114 20.92 -49.56 44.88
N ASN A 115 21.68 -50.32 44.09
CA ASN A 115 21.73 -51.80 44.15
C ASN A 115 22.91 -52.28 44.98
#